data_AF-A0A1B9L7Y9-F1
#
_entry.id   AF-A0A1B9L7Y9-F1
#
_cell.length_a   1.000
_cell.length_b   1.000
_cell.length_c   1.000
_cell.angle_alpha   90.00
_cell.angle_beta   90.00
_cell.angle_gamma   90.00
#
_symmetry.space_group_name_H-M   'P 1'
#
loop_
_entity.id
_entity.type
_entity.pdbx_description
1 polymer ?
#
loop_
_entity_poly.entity_id
_entity_poly.type
_entity_poly.pdbx_seq_one_letter_code
_entity_poly.pdbx_strand_id
1 'polypeptide(L)'
;MKRVSVFSKKILAIKNINHFFSDLSFSYKKIKKIDAIAGWGYRSTTAKARAYATKNSLPFIALEDGFLRSIGLGLEGFPPLSLIADSIGIYYDSRAPSDLEILIKNKKLLNHHFNKAVSAKKLIIDAELSKYNHAPDFLGFNDKTNNQNKKILVIDQTFGDMAVELGGANQQTFISMLNCAVRENPSSTIYVKTHTDVINGHKKGYLTQIVNHNSVMLFSEDVNSFSLLKHFDKIYVVTSHMGFEALLLGKQVITFGLPWYAGWGVTDDRHKNINHLRTNNRRTQATVLELFTASYILYCKYINPYTGKNGTIFDVINYLIKIKALNNKLRGMINLVGFSLWKKQVLLPYLRLPSVKYRFYSTSGFIKIINNEAQGKKIRAENILIWGQGKKALLPIINSLSPFRVEDGFIRSIGLGSNLVMPYSLVIDKIGIYFNSQNISELEFLLANKKVNRWEKEKANSLQNLLILTKLGKYNVGEKIDIRPSNSKAKVILIPGQVEDDASIIYGSPVIKSNLDLIKAVRQNNPNDYIIYKPHPDVLSGNRKGHVNNLEIKKYVDDIIGLNNIIDCIEQVDEVHTITSLAG
;
A
#
# COMPACT_ATOMS: atom_id res chain seq x y z
N MET A 1 20.46 18.73 16.00
CA MET A 1 19.14 18.85 15.33
C MET A 1 18.74 20.32 15.35
N LYS A 2 18.48 20.93 14.18
CA LYS A 2 18.04 22.34 14.06
C LYS A 2 16.60 22.47 14.56
N ARG A 3 16.33 23.46 15.41
CA ARG A 3 14.99 23.80 15.91
C ARG A 3 14.30 24.69 14.91
N VAL A 4 13.24 24.17 14.31
CA VAL A 4 12.48 24.82 13.25
C VAL A 4 11.12 25.25 13.79
N SER A 5 10.84 26.54 13.70
CA SER A 5 9.54 27.09 14.12
C SER A 5 8.58 27.15 12.93
N VAL A 6 7.33 26.73 13.15
CA VAL A 6 6.26 26.82 12.15
C VAL A 6 5.10 27.68 12.65
N PHE A 7 4.47 28.39 11.72
CA PHE A 7 3.31 29.26 11.99
C PHE A 7 1.97 28.61 11.67
N SER A 8 1.97 27.37 11.16
CA SER A 8 0.76 26.63 10.79
C SER A 8 0.62 25.36 11.63
N LYS A 9 -0.48 25.24 12.38
CA LYS A 9 -0.82 24.01 13.11
C LYS A 9 -1.04 22.82 12.17
N LYS A 10 -1.44 23.06 10.91
CA LYS A 10 -1.61 22.00 9.90
C LYS A 10 -0.30 21.30 9.56
N ILE A 11 0.83 22.01 9.61
CA ILE A 11 2.16 21.40 9.40
C ILE A 11 2.47 20.44 10.56
N LEU A 12 2.21 20.86 11.81
CA LEU A 12 2.42 19.99 12.99
C LEU A 12 1.44 18.83 13.08
N ALA A 13 0.29 18.93 12.44
CA ALA A 13 -0.68 17.84 12.34
C ALA A 13 -0.26 16.74 11.36
N ILE A 14 0.81 16.95 10.57
CA ILE A 14 1.35 15.90 9.71
C ILE A 14 1.93 14.80 10.61
N LYS A 15 1.33 13.61 10.50
CA LYS A 15 1.73 12.43 11.27
C LYS A 15 3.23 12.18 11.07
N ASN A 16 3.96 12.07 12.18
CA ASN A 16 5.39 11.78 12.21
C ASN A 16 6.29 12.83 11.53
N ILE A 17 5.89 14.11 11.44
CA ILE A 17 6.68 15.15 10.75
C ILE A 17 8.16 15.20 11.20
N ASN A 18 8.43 15.05 12.50
CA ASN A 18 9.79 15.07 13.05
C ASN A 18 10.61 13.80 12.75
N HIS A 19 10.02 12.77 12.14
CA HIS A 19 10.72 11.54 11.75
C HIS A 19 11.10 11.52 10.26
N PHE A 20 10.54 12.42 9.44
CA PHE A 20 10.97 12.57 8.05
C PHE A 20 12.42 13.08 7.95
N PHE A 21 12.81 13.97 8.85
CA PHE A 21 14.08 14.67 8.79
C PHE A 21 14.89 14.36 10.05
N SER A 22 16.05 13.72 9.91
CA SER A 22 16.91 13.37 11.05
C SER A 22 17.57 14.59 11.70
N ASP A 23 17.65 15.70 10.98
CA ASP A 23 18.38 16.90 11.35
C ASP A 23 17.46 18.09 11.70
N LEU A 24 16.13 17.97 11.53
CA LEU A 24 15.16 19.03 11.79
C LEU A 24 14.15 18.64 12.87
N SER A 25 13.78 19.61 13.72
CA SER A 25 12.73 19.45 14.74
C SER A 25 11.72 20.58 14.66
N PHE A 26 10.48 20.26 14.33
CA PHE A 26 9.40 21.24 14.14
C PHE A 26 8.62 21.49 15.42
N SER A 27 8.33 22.77 15.69
CA SER A 27 7.59 23.22 16.87
C SER A 27 6.75 24.48 16.60
N TYR A 28 5.72 24.72 17.41
CA TYR A 28 4.85 25.89 17.23
C TYR A 28 5.36 27.14 17.97
N LYS A 29 5.71 28.18 17.21
CA LYS A 29 5.76 29.63 17.55
C LYS A 29 6.33 30.10 18.92
N LYS A 30 6.88 29.24 19.80
CA LYS A 30 7.34 29.62 21.15
C LYS A 30 8.55 28.80 21.63
N ILE A 31 9.71 28.97 21.00
CA ILE A 31 11.00 28.52 21.57
C ILE A 31 11.91 29.73 21.74
N LYS A 32 12.59 29.85 22.89
CA LYS A 32 13.55 30.95 23.19
C LYS A 32 14.78 30.98 22.27
N LYS A 33 15.07 29.90 21.55
CA LYS A 33 16.15 29.78 20.56
C LYS A 33 15.64 28.98 19.35
N ILE A 34 15.59 29.62 18.19
CA ILE A 34 15.10 29.08 16.92
C ILE A 34 16.24 29.16 15.90
N ASP A 35 16.48 28.09 15.14
CA ASP A 35 17.56 28.01 14.18
C ASP A 35 17.07 28.24 12.73
N ALA A 36 15.78 28.02 12.46
CA ALA A 36 15.13 28.29 11.17
C ALA A 36 13.60 28.43 11.30
N ILE A 37 12.96 28.98 10.27
CA ILE A 37 11.50 29.03 10.11
C ILE A 37 11.09 28.11 8.97
N ALA A 38 9.98 27.37 9.13
CA ALA A 38 9.42 26.60 8.03
C ALA A 38 7.98 26.99 7.69
N GLY A 39 7.62 26.78 6.43
CA GLY A 39 6.26 26.94 5.92
C GLY A 39 6.03 26.10 4.68
N TRP A 40 4.76 25.91 4.30
CA TRP A 40 4.40 25.06 3.17
C TRP A 40 4.48 25.85 1.86
N GLY A 41 5.54 25.61 1.08
CA GLY A 41 5.73 26.21 -0.24
C GLY A 41 5.54 27.74 -0.28
N TYR A 42 4.82 28.22 -1.30
CA TYR A 42 4.40 29.62 -1.46
C TYR A 42 2.90 29.86 -1.19
N ARG A 43 2.26 29.00 -0.37
CA ARG A 43 0.86 29.23 0.02
C ARG A 43 0.69 30.56 0.74
N SER A 44 -0.49 31.17 0.64
CA SER A 44 -0.83 32.40 1.37
C SER A 44 -0.60 32.28 2.88
N THR A 45 -0.85 31.10 3.46
CA THR A 45 -0.59 30.77 4.88
C THR A 45 0.90 30.85 5.26
N THR A 46 1.79 30.84 4.29
CA THR A 46 3.25 30.87 4.47
C THR A 46 3.81 32.30 4.45
N ALA A 47 3.04 33.29 3.98
CA ALA A 47 3.49 34.68 3.89
C ALA A 47 3.96 35.25 5.25
N LYS A 48 3.21 35.01 6.32
CA LYS A 48 3.59 35.44 7.69
C LYS A 48 4.88 34.78 8.17
N ALA A 49 5.08 33.50 7.85
CA ALA A 49 6.28 32.76 8.24
C ALA A 49 7.52 33.29 7.50
N ARG A 50 7.40 33.55 6.19
CA ARG A 50 8.47 34.15 5.38
C ARG A 50 8.83 35.56 5.85
N ALA A 51 7.83 36.42 6.05
CA ALA A 51 8.05 37.78 6.56
C ALA A 51 8.74 37.77 7.94
N TYR A 52 8.36 36.84 8.82
CA TYR A 52 9.03 36.67 10.11
C TYR A 52 10.48 36.20 9.95
N ALA A 53 10.74 35.23 9.07
CA ALA A 53 12.09 34.75 8.79
C ALA A 53 12.99 35.89 8.29
N THR A 54 12.53 36.68 7.32
CA THR A 54 13.24 37.86 6.80
C THR A 54 13.48 38.91 7.88
N LYS A 55 12.44 39.28 8.65
CA LYS A 55 12.56 40.30 9.71
C LYS A 55 13.59 39.93 10.79
N ASN A 56 13.78 38.64 11.06
CA ASN A 56 14.68 38.16 12.09
C ASN A 56 15.96 37.54 11.52
N SER A 57 16.25 37.71 10.23
CA SER A 57 17.42 37.13 9.54
C SER A 57 17.59 35.62 9.78
N LEU A 58 16.47 34.88 9.84
CA LEU A 58 16.47 33.43 10.01
C LEU A 58 16.35 32.72 8.66
N PRO A 59 17.04 31.58 8.46
CA PRO A 59 16.82 30.72 7.31
C PRO A 59 15.36 30.28 7.19
N PHE A 60 14.86 30.22 5.95
CA PHE A 60 13.53 29.72 5.65
C PHE A 60 13.59 28.36 4.96
N ILE A 61 12.82 27.40 5.47
CA ILE A 61 12.70 26.05 4.91
C ILE A 61 11.30 25.90 4.29
N ALA A 62 11.25 25.73 2.97
CA ALA A 62 10.03 25.44 2.24
C ALA A 62 9.72 23.94 2.29
N LEU A 63 8.59 23.61 2.89
CA LEU A 63 8.07 22.24 2.95
C LEU A 63 7.11 21.99 1.79
N GLU A 64 7.15 20.76 1.26
CA GLU A 64 6.17 20.24 0.30
C GLU A 64 5.98 18.73 0.44
N ASP A 65 4.93 18.22 -0.20
CA ASP A 65 4.78 16.77 -0.40
C ASP A 65 5.90 16.23 -1.29
N GLY A 66 6.47 15.09 -0.93
CA GLY A 66 7.41 14.39 -1.81
C GLY A 66 6.75 13.79 -3.05
N PHE A 67 7.57 13.39 -4.02
CA PHE A 67 7.11 12.93 -5.34
C PHE A 67 6.44 11.55 -5.32
N LEU A 68 6.66 10.74 -4.28
CA LEU A 68 5.97 9.47 -4.02
C LEU A 68 5.24 9.59 -2.67
N ARG A 69 4.02 10.09 -2.70
CA ARG A 69 3.38 10.66 -1.52
C ARG A 69 2.56 9.64 -0.73
N SER A 70 1.54 9.01 -1.32
CA SER A 70 0.57 8.23 -0.54
C SER A 70 -0.31 7.30 -1.39
N ILE A 71 -1.05 6.43 -0.71
CA ILE A 71 -2.08 5.58 -1.34
C ILE A 71 -3.26 6.41 -1.87
N GLY A 72 -3.82 7.31 -1.06
CA GLY A 72 -4.92 8.21 -1.44
C GLY A 72 -4.52 9.67 -1.54
N LEU A 73 -5.47 10.54 -1.86
CA LEU A 73 -5.25 11.98 -2.01
C LEU A 73 -5.03 12.67 -0.66
N GLY A 74 -4.27 13.77 -0.67
CA GLY A 74 -4.06 14.58 0.54
C GLY A 74 -5.33 15.25 1.04
N LEU A 75 -6.21 15.67 0.13
CA LEU A 75 -7.51 16.28 0.44
C LEU A 75 -8.48 15.31 1.13
N GLU A 76 -8.30 14.00 0.93
CA GLU A 76 -9.08 12.93 1.56
C GLU A 76 -8.50 12.47 2.91
N GLY A 77 -7.47 13.17 3.42
CA GLY A 77 -6.88 12.89 4.72
C GLY A 77 -5.85 11.75 4.74
N PHE A 78 -5.36 11.31 3.58
CA PHE A 78 -4.23 10.37 3.53
C PHE A 78 -2.92 11.11 3.81
N PRO A 79 -2.17 10.70 4.86
CA PRO A 79 -0.93 11.37 5.25
C PRO A 79 0.17 11.12 4.21
N PRO A 80 1.11 12.06 4.05
CA PRO A 80 2.28 11.84 3.20
C PRO A 80 3.18 10.75 3.81
N LEU A 81 3.83 9.99 2.93
CA LEU A 81 4.89 9.01 3.22
C LEU A 81 6.27 9.53 2.78
N SER A 82 6.29 10.63 2.02
CA SER A 82 7.48 11.40 1.74
C SER A 82 7.23 12.91 1.82
N LEU A 83 8.24 13.66 2.25
CA LEU A 83 8.23 15.11 2.34
C LEU A 83 9.52 15.70 1.75
N ILE A 84 9.42 16.97 1.38
CA ILE A 84 10.53 17.81 0.94
C ILE A 84 10.74 18.90 2.00
N ALA A 85 12.00 19.24 2.26
CA ALA A 85 12.40 20.43 3.02
C ALA A 85 13.53 21.12 2.26
N ASP A 86 13.18 22.16 1.49
CA ASP A 86 14.13 22.94 0.70
C ASP A 86 14.55 24.18 1.50
N SER A 87 15.85 24.33 1.72
CA SER A 87 16.44 25.42 2.50
C SER A 87 16.89 26.62 1.66
N ILE A 88 16.76 26.54 0.33
CA ILE A 88 17.21 27.57 -0.61
C ILE A 88 16.03 28.21 -1.33
N GLY A 89 15.09 27.41 -1.81
CA GLY A 89 13.95 27.84 -2.58
C GLY A 89 12.81 26.85 -2.48
N ILE A 90 12.30 26.38 -3.62
CA ILE A 90 11.44 25.20 -3.74
C ILE A 90 11.45 24.74 -5.20
N TYR A 91 11.43 23.43 -5.44
CA TYR A 91 11.61 22.84 -6.77
C TYR A 91 10.75 23.43 -7.92
N TYR A 92 9.52 23.86 -7.64
CA TYR A 92 8.62 24.42 -8.67
C TYR A 92 8.79 25.92 -8.90
N ASP A 93 9.59 26.63 -8.09
CA ASP A 93 9.83 28.06 -8.27
C ASP A 93 11.06 28.27 -9.16
N SER A 94 10.83 28.70 -10.40
CA SER A 94 11.89 28.94 -11.37
C SER A 94 12.63 30.26 -11.18
N ARG A 95 12.12 31.17 -10.32
CA ARG A 95 12.68 32.52 -10.17
C ARG A 95 13.97 32.55 -9.34
N ALA A 96 14.14 31.59 -8.43
CA ALA A 96 15.30 31.46 -7.57
C ALA A 96 15.84 30.02 -7.58
N PRO A 97 17.11 29.80 -7.21
CA PRO A 97 17.65 28.45 -7.06
C PRO A 97 16.86 27.60 -6.05
N SER A 98 16.96 26.28 -6.19
CA SER A 98 16.45 25.31 -5.21
C SER A 98 17.53 24.32 -4.80
N ASP A 99 17.36 23.67 -3.64
CA ASP A 99 18.24 22.57 -3.23
C ASP A 99 18.28 21.47 -4.31
N LEU A 100 17.15 21.22 -4.99
CA LEU A 100 17.06 20.23 -6.06
C LEU A 100 17.95 20.57 -7.25
N GLU A 101 17.99 21.84 -7.70
CA GLU A 101 18.87 22.26 -8.79
C GLU A 101 20.35 22.05 -8.44
N ILE A 102 20.73 22.30 -7.18
CA ILE A 102 22.09 22.03 -6.70
C ILE A 102 22.40 20.53 -6.69
N LEU A 103 21.46 19.71 -6.22
CA LEU A 103 21.62 18.25 -6.20
C LEU A 103 21.80 17.67 -7.62
N ILE A 104 21.04 18.15 -8.60
CA ILE A 104 21.14 17.69 -10.01
C ILE A 104 22.53 18.00 -10.60
N LYS A 105 23.14 19.12 -10.21
CA LYS A 105 24.48 19.51 -10.68
C LYS A 105 25.60 18.70 -10.03
N ASN A 106 25.39 18.14 -8.84
CA ASN A 106 26.42 17.41 -8.12
C ASN A 106 26.59 15.96 -8.63
N LYS A 107 27.18 15.80 -9.82
CA LYS A 107 27.35 14.49 -10.49
C LYS A 107 28.07 13.46 -9.62
N LYS A 108 29.08 13.89 -8.87
CA LYS A 108 29.81 13.00 -7.95
C LYS A 108 28.89 12.39 -6.90
N LEU A 109 28.05 13.21 -6.25
CA LEU A 109 27.07 12.73 -5.28
C LEU A 109 26.05 11.79 -5.92
N LEU A 110 25.55 12.12 -7.11
CA LEU A 110 24.57 11.29 -7.82
C LEU A 110 25.12 9.89 -8.14
N ASN A 111 26.36 9.79 -8.61
CA ASN A 111 27.00 8.52 -8.97
C ASN A 111 27.01 7.52 -7.80
N HIS A 112 27.21 7.99 -6.56
CA HIS A 112 27.17 7.13 -5.37
C HIS A 112 25.79 6.47 -5.12
N HIS A 113 24.72 6.99 -5.73
CA HIS A 113 23.36 6.52 -5.53
C HIS A 113 22.73 5.86 -6.77
N PHE A 114 23.46 5.71 -7.89
CA PHE A 114 22.91 5.18 -9.14
C PHE A 114 22.34 3.77 -9.02
N ASN A 115 23.03 2.84 -8.35
CA ASN A 115 22.51 1.47 -8.17
C ASN A 115 21.15 1.47 -7.45
N LYS A 116 21.04 2.30 -6.39
CA LYS A 116 19.78 2.50 -5.66
C LYS A 116 18.71 3.14 -6.54
N ALA A 117 19.09 4.15 -7.33
CA ALA A 117 18.20 4.86 -8.22
C ALA A 117 17.64 3.97 -9.34
N VAL A 118 18.49 3.14 -9.97
CA VAL A 118 18.07 2.18 -11.00
C VAL A 118 17.04 1.19 -10.45
N SER A 119 17.33 0.59 -9.29
CA SER A 119 16.40 -0.35 -8.64
C SER A 119 15.08 0.31 -8.25
N ALA A 120 15.11 1.50 -7.64
CA ALA A 120 13.90 2.22 -7.24
C ALA A 120 13.08 2.68 -8.45
N LYS A 121 13.72 3.22 -9.50
CA LYS A 121 13.07 3.61 -10.75
C LYS A 121 12.37 2.42 -11.39
N LYS A 122 13.05 1.27 -11.49
CA LYS A 122 12.47 0.04 -12.03
C LYS A 122 11.23 -0.39 -11.26
N LEU A 123 11.32 -0.47 -9.92
CA LEU A 123 10.18 -0.86 -9.09
C LEU A 123 8.99 0.11 -9.22
N ILE A 124 9.25 1.41 -9.29
CA ILE A 124 8.20 2.44 -9.50
C ILE A 124 7.50 2.25 -10.85
N ILE A 125 8.24 2.01 -11.93
CA ILE A 125 7.66 1.80 -13.26
C ILE A 125 6.91 0.47 -13.33
N ASP A 126 7.52 -0.62 -12.86
CA ASP A 126 6.95 -1.97 -12.91
C ASP A 126 5.66 -2.07 -12.08
N ALA A 127 5.61 -1.40 -10.92
CA ALA A 127 4.42 -1.35 -10.08
C ALA A 127 3.48 -0.17 -10.38
N GLU A 128 3.83 0.66 -11.36
CA GLU A 128 3.08 1.83 -11.78
C GLU A 128 2.73 2.75 -10.60
N LEU A 129 3.75 3.13 -9.82
CA LEU A 129 3.59 3.98 -8.64
C LEU A 129 3.74 5.46 -9.02
N SER A 130 2.74 6.28 -8.70
CA SER A 130 2.74 7.73 -8.94
C SER A 130 2.76 8.50 -7.61
N LYS A 131 2.64 9.83 -7.65
CA LYS A 131 2.48 10.67 -6.45
C LYS A 131 1.32 10.17 -5.58
N TYR A 132 0.19 9.84 -6.21
CA TYR A 132 -0.98 9.24 -5.57
C TYR A 132 -1.30 7.89 -6.25
N ASN A 133 -1.73 6.89 -5.48
CA ASN A 133 -1.77 5.50 -5.94
C ASN A 133 -3.16 4.85 -5.78
N HIS A 134 -4.22 5.67 -5.80
CA HIS A 134 -5.61 5.24 -5.57
C HIS A 134 -6.34 4.88 -6.84
N ALA A 135 -5.98 5.50 -7.97
CA ALA A 135 -6.67 5.33 -9.23
C ALA A 135 -6.45 3.91 -9.79
N PRO A 136 -7.48 3.32 -10.44
CA PRO A 136 -7.33 2.04 -11.13
C PRO A 136 -6.35 2.16 -12.30
N ASP A 137 -5.79 1.03 -12.72
CA ASP A 137 -4.94 1.00 -13.91
C ASP A 137 -5.81 1.20 -15.16
N PHE A 138 -5.31 1.98 -16.12
CA PHE A 138 -5.95 2.21 -17.41
C PHE A 138 -5.77 0.97 -18.30
N LEU A 139 -6.88 0.43 -18.80
CA LEU A 139 -6.89 -0.81 -19.59
C LEU A 139 -6.67 -0.59 -21.09
N GLY A 140 -6.48 0.66 -21.51
CA GLY A 140 -6.41 1.04 -22.91
C GLY A 140 -7.72 1.60 -23.45
N PHE A 141 -7.69 2.02 -24.71
CA PHE A 141 -8.85 2.55 -25.42
C PHE A 141 -9.70 1.41 -25.96
N ASN A 142 -11.02 1.46 -25.72
CA ASN A 142 -11.99 0.50 -26.24
C ASN A 142 -12.26 0.74 -27.74
N ASP A 143 -11.26 0.61 -28.61
CA ASP A 143 -11.46 0.77 -30.05
C ASP A 143 -11.33 -0.58 -30.78
N LYS A 144 -12.45 -1.01 -31.38
CA LYS A 144 -12.50 -2.01 -32.46
C LYS A 144 -11.98 -1.45 -33.78
N THR A 145 -11.79 -0.14 -33.87
CA THR A 145 -11.20 0.56 -35.02
C THR A 145 -9.70 0.71 -34.77
N ASN A 146 -8.94 -0.12 -35.47
CA ASN A 146 -7.48 -0.16 -35.47
C ASN A 146 -6.88 1.10 -36.16
N ASN A 147 -7.33 2.30 -35.78
CA ASN A 147 -6.80 3.53 -36.34
C ASN A 147 -5.36 3.69 -35.83
N GLN A 148 -4.42 3.45 -36.74
CA GLN A 148 -2.97 3.60 -36.61
C GLN A 148 -2.52 5.05 -36.29
N ASN A 149 -3.45 5.95 -35.95
CA ASN A 149 -3.15 7.34 -35.64
C ASN A 149 -2.46 7.43 -34.28
N LYS A 150 -1.34 8.17 -34.25
CA LYS A 150 -0.60 8.48 -33.02
C LYS A 150 -1.52 9.15 -32.01
N LYS A 151 -1.32 8.84 -30.72
CA LYS A 151 -2.09 9.41 -29.62
C LYS A 151 -1.22 10.40 -28.87
N ILE A 152 -1.69 11.64 -28.78
CA ILE A 152 -0.97 12.75 -28.14
C ILE A 152 -1.70 13.13 -26.87
N LEU A 153 -0.95 13.29 -25.77
CA LEU A 153 -1.53 13.71 -24.49
C LEU A 153 -1.16 15.15 -24.21
N VAL A 154 -2.16 15.96 -23.87
CA VAL A 154 -2.02 17.31 -23.32
C VAL A 154 -2.49 17.27 -21.87
N ILE A 155 -1.63 17.66 -20.94
CA ILE A 155 -1.92 17.58 -19.51
C ILE A 155 -2.47 18.92 -19.00
N ASP A 156 -3.70 18.91 -18.52
CA ASP A 156 -4.29 20.04 -17.79
C ASP A 156 -3.82 20.06 -16.32
N GLN A 157 -3.92 21.22 -15.67
CA GLN A 157 -3.60 21.39 -14.25
C GLN A 157 -4.72 22.14 -13.53
N THR A 158 -4.68 22.11 -12.20
CA THR A 158 -5.67 22.85 -11.40
C THR A 158 -5.41 24.35 -11.49
N PHE A 159 -6.46 25.13 -11.72
CA PHE A 159 -6.38 26.59 -11.71
C PHE A 159 -5.84 27.11 -10.37
N GLY A 160 -4.89 28.06 -10.43
CA GLY A 160 -4.21 28.62 -9.26
C GLY A 160 -3.12 27.72 -8.67
N ASP A 161 -2.67 26.69 -9.39
CA ASP A 161 -1.49 25.92 -9.01
C ASP A 161 -0.25 26.83 -9.00
N MET A 162 0.42 26.91 -7.85
CA MET A 162 1.64 27.72 -7.69
C MET A 162 2.76 27.26 -8.61
N ALA A 163 2.82 25.98 -8.97
CA ALA A 163 3.81 25.48 -9.92
C ALA A 163 3.61 26.05 -11.33
N VAL A 164 2.40 26.51 -11.69
CA VAL A 164 2.13 27.18 -12.97
C VAL A 164 2.69 28.60 -12.93
N GLU A 165 2.25 29.40 -11.96
CA GLU A 165 2.64 30.80 -11.83
C GLU A 165 4.16 30.94 -11.62
N LEU A 166 4.72 30.20 -10.66
CA LEU A 166 6.14 30.25 -10.35
C LEU A 166 7.01 29.50 -11.36
N GLY A 167 6.38 28.67 -12.21
CA GLY A 167 6.97 28.08 -13.39
C GLY A 167 6.93 28.99 -14.62
N GLY A 168 6.58 30.27 -14.47
CA GLY A 168 6.58 31.26 -15.55
C GLY A 168 5.41 31.13 -16.53
N ALA A 169 4.38 30.38 -16.17
CA ALA A 169 3.24 30.10 -17.03
C ALA A 169 1.94 30.73 -16.50
N ASN A 170 0.94 30.80 -17.36
CA ASN A 170 -0.39 31.32 -17.07
C ASN A 170 -1.45 30.62 -17.93
N GLN A 171 -2.71 31.05 -17.85
CA GLN A 171 -3.79 30.47 -18.66
C GLN A 171 -3.54 30.51 -20.17
N GLN A 172 -2.98 31.61 -20.69
CA GLN A 172 -2.65 31.72 -22.11
C GLN A 172 -1.59 30.69 -22.55
N THR A 173 -0.72 30.28 -21.62
CA THR A 173 0.28 29.24 -21.87
C THR A 173 -0.37 27.89 -22.15
N PHE A 174 -1.44 27.52 -21.42
CA PHE A 174 -2.19 26.29 -21.67
C PHE A 174 -2.89 26.30 -23.03
N ILE A 175 -3.51 27.43 -23.41
CA ILE A 175 -4.16 27.60 -24.71
C ILE A 175 -3.12 27.45 -25.84
N SER A 176 -1.97 28.12 -25.69
CA SER A 176 -0.87 28.05 -26.66
C SER A 176 -0.33 26.63 -26.78
N MET A 177 -0.19 25.91 -25.66
CA MET A 177 0.22 24.50 -25.64
C MET A 177 -0.76 23.62 -26.42
N LEU A 178 -2.07 23.74 -26.17
CA LEU A 178 -3.09 22.96 -26.87
C LEU A 178 -3.08 23.24 -28.38
N ASN A 179 -3.08 24.51 -28.76
CA ASN A 179 -3.04 24.92 -30.17
C ASN A 179 -1.76 24.40 -30.87
N CYS A 180 -0.63 24.42 -30.17
CA CYS A 180 0.62 23.88 -30.68
C CYS A 180 0.56 22.36 -30.84
N ALA A 181 -0.02 21.64 -29.88
CA ALA A 181 -0.19 20.18 -29.97
C ALA A 181 -1.07 19.79 -31.16
N VAL A 182 -2.17 20.52 -31.42
CA VAL A 182 -3.03 20.31 -32.60
C VAL A 182 -2.25 20.57 -33.90
N ARG A 183 -1.56 21.72 -33.99
CA ARG A 183 -0.83 22.13 -35.19
C ARG A 183 0.34 21.20 -35.54
N GLU A 184 1.08 20.72 -34.54
CA GLU A 184 2.24 19.84 -34.75
C GLU A 184 1.86 18.39 -35.04
N ASN A 185 0.62 17.99 -34.80
CA ASN A 185 0.16 16.61 -34.92
C ASN A 185 -1.18 16.53 -35.68
N PRO A 186 -1.26 17.00 -36.93
CA PRO A 186 -2.53 17.16 -37.66
C PRO A 186 -3.28 15.84 -37.94
N SER A 187 -2.58 14.71 -37.99
CA SER A 187 -3.14 13.38 -38.24
C SER A 187 -3.35 12.55 -36.96
N SER A 188 -3.12 13.15 -35.79
CA SER A 188 -3.17 12.46 -34.50
C SER A 188 -4.44 12.79 -33.74
N THR A 189 -4.86 11.89 -32.85
CA THR A 189 -5.90 12.21 -31.86
C THR A 189 -5.26 12.89 -30.67
N ILE A 190 -5.76 14.07 -30.32
CA ILE A 190 -5.29 14.84 -29.16
C ILE A 190 -6.19 14.56 -27.97
N TYR A 191 -5.63 14.07 -26.87
CA TYR A 191 -6.35 13.86 -25.62
C TYR A 191 -5.93 14.92 -24.60
N VAL A 192 -6.90 15.58 -23.98
CA VAL A 192 -6.66 16.51 -22.87
C VAL A 192 -7.01 15.80 -21.56
N LYS A 193 -5.99 15.44 -20.77
CA LYS A 193 -6.16 14.83 -19.45
C LYS A 193 -6.51 15.90 -18.44
N THR A 194 -7.73 15.85 -17.91
CA THR A 194 -8.12 16.71 -16.78
C THR A 194 -7.53 16.20 -15.47
N HIS A 195 -7.15 17.11 -14.58
CA HIS A 195 -6.57 16.77 -13.28
C HIS A 195 -7.63 16.13 -12.36
N THR A 196 -7.24 15.14 -11.53
CA THR A 196 -8.16 14.41 -10.63
C THR A 196 -8.96 15.32 -9.69
N ASP A 197 -8.35 16.36 -9.09
CA ASP A 197 -9.09 17.36 -8.29
C ASP A 197 -10.22 18.08 -9.07
N VAL A 198 -10.09 18.21 -10.40
CA VAL A 198 -11.13 18.82 -11.26
C VAL A 198 -12.22 17.81 -11.56
N ILE A 199 -11.84 16.56 -11.87
CA ILE A 199 -12.78 15.44 -12.08
C ILE A 199 -13.65 15.24 -10.83
N ASN A 200 -13.05 15.32 -9.65
CA ASN A 200 -13.74 15.17 -8.36
C ASN A 200 -14.51 16.43 -7.92
N GLY A 201 -14.57 17.47 -8.78
CA GLY A 201 -15.33 18.69 -8.52
C GLY A 201 -14.75 19.63 -7.46
N HIS A 202 -13.51 19.39 -7.00
CA HIS A 202 -12.87 20.20 -5.96
C HIS A 202 -12.26 21.49 -6.51
N LYS A 203 -11.92 21.54 -7.81
CA LYS A 203 -11.26 22.68 -8.47
C LYS A 203 -11.69 22.83 -9.94
N LYS A 204 -11.29 23.94 -10.57
CA LYS A 204 -11.42 24.19 -12.02
C LYS A 204 -10.10 23.91 -12.74
N GLY A 205 -10.14 23.42 -13.98
CA GLY A 205 -8.97 23.24 -14.86
C GLY A 205 -8.72 24.45 -15.77
N TYR A 206 -7.56 24.53 -16.43
CA TYR A 206 -7.25 25.62 -17.37
C TYR A 206 -7.82 25.37 -18.76
N LEU A 207 -7.97 24.10 -19.18
CA LEU A 207 -8.40 23.73 -20.53
C LEU A 207 -9.85 23.25 -20.61
N THR A 208 -10.50 22.97 -19.48
CA THR A 208 -11.80 22.28 -19.43
C THR A 208 -12.93 22.99 -20.19
N GLN A 209 -12.89 24.32 -20.34
CA GLN A 209 -13.91 25.11 -21.05
C GLN A 209 -13.57 25.41 -22.52
N ILE A 210 -12.37 25.05 -22.98
CA ILE A 210 -11.80 25.51 -24.26
C ILE A 210 -11.85 24.41 -25.34
N VAL A 211 -12.18 23.18 -24.95
CA VAL A 211 -12.17 22.02 -25.85
C VAL A 211 -13.48 21.97 -26.67
N ASN A 212 -13.55 22.75 -27.74
CA ASN A 212 -14.62 22.74 -28.75
C ASN A 212 -14.10 22.35 -30.15
N HIS A 213 -13.06 21.51 -30.24
CA HIS A 213 -12.44 21.12 -31.51
C HIS A 213 -12.67 19.63 -31.82
N ASN A 214 -13.06 19.29 -33.05
CA ASN A 214 -13.43 17.93 -33.47
C ASN A 214 -12.31 16.88 -33.30
N SER A 215 -11.04 17.31 -33.26
CA SER A 215 -9.85 16.43 -33.10
C SER A 215 -9.31 16.35 -31.67
N VAL A 216 -9.97 17.02 -30.70
CA VAL A 216 -9.54 17.06 -29.31
C VAL A 216 -10.57 16.32 -28.43
N MET A 217 -10.11 15.27 -27.75
CA MET A 217 -10.92 14.47 -26.85
C MET A 217 -10.58 14.82 -25.40
N LEU A 218 -11.61 15.08 -24.58
CA LEU A 218 -11.43 15.20 -23.13
C LEU A 218 -11.26 13.80 -22.52
N PHE A 219 -10.18 13.61 -21.78
CA PHE A 219 -9.97 12.42 -20.96
C PHE A 219 -10.22 12.78 -19.49
N SER A 220 -11.39 12.41 -19.01
CA SER A 220 -11.90 12.75 -17.66
C SER A 220 -11.91 11.57 -16.69
N GLU A 221 -11.34 10.43 -17.06
CA GLU A 221 -11.25 9.28 -16.16
C GLU A 221 -10.15 9.50 -15.11
N ASP A 222 -10.42 9.06 -13.89
CA ASP A 222 -9.42 8.95 -12.83
C ASP A 222 -8.73 7.60 -12.95
N VAL A 223 -7.53 7.60 -13.52
CA VAL A 223 -6.73 6.41 -13.81
C VAL A 223 -5.27 6.64 -13.42
N ASN A 224 -4.55 5.55 -13.19
CA ASN A 224 -3.14 5.59 -12.84
C ASN A 224 -2.30 6.23 -13.95
N SER A 225 -1.48 7.23 -13.59
CA SER A 225 -0.66 7.99 -14.54
C SER A 225 0.26 7.13 -15.40
N PHE A 226 0.97 6.17 -14.80
CA PHE A 226 1.92 5.32 -15.53
C PHE A 226 1.21 4.41 -16.52
N SER A 227 0.12 3.76 -16.09
CA SER A 227 -0.69 2.92 -16.96
C SER A 227 -1.24 3.72 -18.16
N LEU A 228 -1.71 4.95 -17.93
CA LEU A 228 -2.21 5.85 -18.97
C LEU A 228 -1.12 6.27 -19.96
N LEU A 229 0.00 6.79 -19.45
CA LEU A 229 1.09 7.33 -20.26
C LEU A 229 1.69 6.32 -21.24
N LYS A 230 1.64 5.02 -20.91
CA LYS A 230 2.11 3.95 -21.81
C LYS A 230 1.40 3.98 -23.18
N HIS A 231 0.14 4.41 -23.24
CA HIS A 231 -0.68 4.44 -24.46
C HIS A 231 -0.53 5.71 -25.31
N PHE A 232 0.37 6.62 -24.94
CA PHE A 232 0.60 7.87 -25.65
C PHE A 232 2.02 7.97 -26.19
N ASP A 233 2.18 8.61 -27.34
CA ASP A 233 3.48 8.75 -28.01
C ASP A 233 4.24 10.00 -27.55
N LYS A 234 3.51 11.11 -27.40
CA LYS A 234 4.05 12.45 -27.16
C LYS A 234 3.21 13.18 -26.12
N ILE A 235 3.87 13.82 -25.16
CA ILE A 235 3.23 14.42 -23.99
C ILE A 235 3.55 15.92 -23.93
N TYR A 236 2.50 16.74 -23.93
CA TYR A 236 2.57 18.19 -23.78
C TYR A 236 2.17 18.58 -22.36
N VAL A 237 3.03 19.34 -21.69
CA VAL A 237 2.83 19.74 -20.30
C VAL A 237 3.22 21.20 -20.09
N VAL A 238 2.56 21.87 -19.14
CA VAL A 238 3.03 23.16 -18.65
C VAL A 238 4.07 22.94 -17.56
N THR A 239 3.64 22.57 -16.35
CA THR A 239 4.54 22.34 -15.20
C THR A 239 4.21 21.08 -14.39
N SER A 240 3.24 20.28 -14.85
CA SER A 240 2.77 19.08 -14.16
C SER A 240 3.89 18.06 -13.89
N HIS A 241 3.88 17.44 -12.70
CA HIS A 241 4.81 16.35 -12.37
C HIS A 241 4.65 15.13 -13.27
N MET A 242 3.47 14.95 -13.87
CA MET A 242 3.19 13.84 -14.78
C MET A 242 4.05 13.90 -16.07
N GLY A 243 4.60 15.08 -16.41
CA GLY A 243 5.63 15.19 -17.46
C GLY A 243 6.96 14.53 -17.06
N PHE A 244 7.35 14.54 -15.79
CA PHE A 244 8.51 13.79 -15.33
C PHE A 244 8.23 12.28 -15.33
N GLU A 245 7.02 11.86 -14.95
CA GLU A 245 6.61 10.45 -15.02
C GLU A 245 6.67 9.92 -16.47
N ALA A 246 6.30 10.75 -17.44
CA ALA A 246 6.44 10.44 -18.86
C ALA A 246 7.92 10.27 -19.29
N LEU A 247 8.83 11.11 -18.79
CA LEU A 247 10.28 10.93 -19.01
C LEU A 247 10.80 9.61 -18.43
N LEU A 248 10.28 9.17 -17.28
CA LEU A 248 10.68 7.88 -16.69
C LEU A 248 10.32 6.70 -17.59
N LEU A 249 9.22 6.81 -18.34
CA LEU A 249 8.77 5.87 -19.38
C LEU A 249 9.46 6.05 -20.73
N GLY A 250 10.38 7.01 -20.88
CA GLY A 250 11.07 7.30 -22.13
C GLY A 250 10.20 7.97 -23.20
N LYS A 251 9.09 8.61 -22.80
CA LYS A 251 8.22 9.35 -23.73
C LYS A 251 8.85 10.68 -24.13
N GLN A 252 8.49 11.18 -25.32
CA GLN A 252 8.84 12.54 -25.72
C GLN A 252 7.98 13.54 -24.94
N VAL A 253 8.63 14.46 -24.21
CA VAL A 253 7.95 15.45 -23.36
C VAL A 253 8.29 16.87 -23.80
N ILE A 254 7.25 17.67 -24.00
CA ILE A 254 7.29 19.05 -24.50
C ILE A 254 6.77 19.95 -23.38
N THR A 255 7.61 20.88 -22.93
CA THR A 255 7.32 21.74 -21.78
C THR A 255 7.03 23.17 -22.23
N PHE A 256 5.90 23.73 -21.78
CA PHE A 256 5.51 25.11 -22.07
C PHE A 256 5.75 26.06 -20.89
N GLY A 257 5.97 25.54 -19.68
CA GLY A 257 6.46 26.29 -18.53
C GLY A 257 7.90 25.93 -18.17
N LEU A 258 8.30 26.24 -16.93
CA LEU A 258 9.62 25.96 -16.37
C LEU A 258 9.57 24.97 -15.19
N PRO A 259 8.99 23.76 -15.34
CA PRO A 259 9.00 22.78 -14.26
C PRO A 259 10.42 22.39 -13.86
N TRP A 260 10.58 21.81 -12.68
CA TRP A 260 11.90 21.47 -12.10
C TRP A 260 12.78 20.59 -13.01
N TYR A 261 12.16 19.79 -13.88
CA TYR A 261 12.81 18.86 -14.81
C TYR A 261 13.05 19.43 -16.21
N ALA A 262 12.55 20.64 -16.53
CA ALA A 262 12.82 21.34 -17.79
C ALA A 262 14.18 22.04 -17.78
N GLY A 263 14.79 22.22 -18.94
CA GLY A 263 16.04 22.97 -19.08
C GLY A 263 17.30 22.12 -18.89
N TRP A 264 17.14 20.82 -18.62
CA TRP A 264 18.22 19.88 -18.37
C TRP A 264 18.67 19.09 -19.62
N GLY A 265 18.08 19.37 -20.78
CA GLY A 265 18.37 18.66 -22.04
C GLY A 265 17.56 17.37 -22.27
N VAL A 266 16.64 17.02 -21.36
CA VAL A 266 15.78 15.82 -21.48
C VAL A 266 14.37 16.10 -21.99
N THR A 267 14.04 17.37 -22.23
CA THR A 267 12.73 17.84 -22.69
C THR A 267 12.89 18.77 -23.88
N ASP A 268 11.84 18.84 -24.70
CA ASP A 268 11.68 19.89 -25.71
C ASP A 268 11.07 21.12 -25.02
N ASP A 269 11.93 22.07 -24.65
CA ASP A 269 11.57 23.23 -23.83
C ASP A 269 11.13 24.43 -24.69
N ARG A 270 9.86 24.81 -24.60
CA ARG A 270 9.26 25.89 -25.42
C ARG A 270 9.19 27.24 -24.71
N HIS A 271 9.49 27.29 -23.42
CA HIS A 271 9.43 28.54 -22.66
C HIS A 271 10.66 29.43 -22.94
N LYS A 272 10.43 30.71 -23.29
CA LYS A 272 11.49 31.67 -23.69
C LYS A 272 12.65 31.82 -22.69
N ASN A 273 12.36 31.73 -21.39
CA ASN A 273 13.37 31.88 -20.34
C ASN A 273 14.25 30.63 -20.13
N ILE A 274 14.03 29.53 -20.86
CA ILE A 274 14.85 28.32 -20.70
C ILE A 274 16.31 28.58 -21.06
N ASN A 275 16.54 29.39 -22.10
CA ASN A 275 17.89 29.77 -22.52
C ASN A 275 18.60 30.56 -21.43
N HIS A 276 17.89 31.46 -20.74
CA HIS A 276 18.45 32.20 -19.61
C HIS A 276 18.89 31.28 -18.45
N LEU A 277 18.09 30.24 -18.13
CA LEU A 277 18.46 29.26 -17.11
C LEU A 277 19.73 28.47 -17.50
N ARG A 278 19.91 28.21 -18.80
CA ARG A 278 21.09 27.53 -19.35
C ARG A 278 22.32 28.43 -19.38
N THR A 279 22.20 29.66 -19.91
CA THR A 279 23.32 30.62 -20.01
C THR A 279 23.85 31.02 -18.65
N ASN A 280 22.98 31.17 -17.65
CA ASN A 280 23.39 31.50 -16.27
C ASN A 280 23.81 30.26 -15.47
N ASN A 281 24.04 29.12 -16.13
CA ASN A 281 24.53 27.88 -15.53
C ASN A 281 23.65 27.37 -14.36
N ARG A 282 22.36 27.74 -14.33
CA ARG A 282 21.39 27.26 -13.32
C ARG A 282 20.94 25.85 -13.65
N ARG A 283 20.64 25.60 -14.93
CA ARG A 283 20.26 24.27 -15.46
C ARG A 283 21.12 23.94 -16.66
N THR A 284 21.81 22.80 -16.61
CA THR A 284 22.81 22.36 -17.59
C THR A 284 22.35 21.06 -18.26
N GLN A 285 23.26 20.15 -18.62
CA GLN A 285 22.87 18.81 -19.07
C GLN A 285 22.70 17.84 -17.87
N ALA A 286 21.63 17.05 -17.90
CA ALA A 286 21.45 15.91 -17.02
C ALA A 286 20.70 14.78 -17.72
N THR A 287 20.90 13.55 -17.27
CA THR A 287 20.10 12.40 -17.72
C THR A 287 18.83 12.26 -16.88
N VAL A 288 17.82 11.55 -17.40
CA VAL A 288 16.62 11.20 -16.64
C VAL A 288 16.97 10.45 -15.34
N LEU A 289 18.01 9.59 -15.36
CA LEU A 289 18.45 8.87 -14.17
C LEU A 289 19.07 9.81 -13.13
N GLU A 290 19.83 10.81 -13.54
CA GLU A 290 20.38 11.83 -12.64
C GLU A 290 19.28 12.69 -12.02
N LEU A 291 18.30 13.11 -12.82
CA LEU A 291 17.12 13.83 -12.32
C LEU A 291 16.35 12.98 -11.30
N PHE A 292 16.13 11.70 -11.59
CA PHE A 292 15.47 10.78 -10.66
C PHE A 292 16.29 10.58 -9.38
N THR A 293 17.61 10.43 -9.50
CA THR A 293 18.51 10.27 -8.35
C THR A 293 18.45 11.51 -7.44
N ALA A 294 18.54 12.70 -8.01
CA ALA A 294 18.43 13.94 -7.24
C ALA A 294 17.06 14.08 -6.57
N SER A 295 15.97 13.89 -7.33
CA SER A 295 14.60 14.19 -6.87
C SER A 295 14.02 13.13 -5.94
N TYR A 296 14.10 11.85 -6.29
CA TYR A 296 13.48 10.74 -5.54
C TYR A 296 14.42 10.12 -4.50
N ILE A 297 15.75 10.15 -4.69
CA ILE A 297 16.67 9.49 -3.74
C ILE A 297 17.22 10.47 -2.70
N LEU A 298 17.57 11.69 -3.11
CA LEU A 298 18.29 12.65 -2.27
C LEU A 298 17.38 13.74 -1.68
N TYR A 299 16.53 14.32 -2.52
CA TYR A 299 15.72 15.49 -2.17
C TYR A 299 14.48 15.11 -1.34
N CYS A 300 13.72 14.09 -1.75
CA CYS A 300 12.62 13.55 -0.95
C CYS A 300 13.13 12.79 0.28
N LYS A 301 12.51 13.02 1.43
CA LYS A 301 12.73 12.26 2.66
C LYS A 301 11.53 11.37 2.95
N TYR A 302 11.79 10.16 3.41
CA TYR A 302 10.79 9.10 3.53
C TYR A 302 10.64 8.66 4.99
N ILE A 303 9.45 8.21 5.34
CA ILE A 303 9.20 7.45 6.57
C ILE A 303 8.96 5.99 6.22
N ASN A 304 9.34 5.08 7.12
CA ASN A 304 8.87 3.71 7.03
C ASN A 304 7.38 3.69 7.45
N PRO A 305 6.45 3.31 6.55
CA PRO A 305 5.01 3.43 6.84
C PRO A 305 4.53 2.53 7.99
N TYR A 306 5.26 1.46 8.30
CA TYR A 306 4.92 0.51 9.36
C TYR A 306 5.39 1.00 10.74
N THR A 307 6.56 1.63 10.83
CA THR A 307 7.13 2.08 12.12
C THR A 307 6.89 3.55 12.41
N GLY A 308 6.59 4.35 11.39
CA GLY A 308 6.48 5.81 11.50
C GLY A 308 7.80 6.53 11.73
N LYS A 309 8.93 5.81 11.71
CA LYS A 309 10.28 6.37 11.86
C LYS A 309 10.87 6.74 10.49
N ASN A 310 12.04 7.37 10.50
CA ASN A 310 12.81 7.64 9.28
C ASN A 310 12.99 6.35 8.47
N GLY A 311 12.83 6.44 7.15
CA GLY A 311 12.92 5.30 6.25
C GLY A 311 13.46 5.70 4.89
N THR A 312 13.38 4.78 3.96
CA THR A 312 13.87 4.91 2.59
C THR A 312 12.73 4.87 1.59
N ILE A 313 13.02 5.27 0.35
CA ILE A 313 12.10 5.09 -0.78
C ILE A 313 11.64 3.64 -0.93
N PHE A 314 12.46 2.64 -0.61
CA PHE A 314 12.09 1.23 -0.73
C PHE A 314 11.05 0.80 0.31
N ASP A 315 11.09 1.37 1.52
CA ASP A 315 10.06 1.13 2.53
C ASP A 315 8.69 1.59 2.01
N VAL A 316 8.67 2.77 1.37
CA VAL A 316 7.45 3.35 0.80
C VAL A 316 7.00 2.62 -0.46
N ILE A 317 7.89 2.28 -1.39
CA ILE A 317 7.58 1.47 -2.58
C ILE A 317 6.96 0.13 -2.16
N ASN A 318 7.61 -0.60 -1.25
CA ASN A 318 7.14 -1.92 -0.81
C ASN A 318 5.79 -1.85 -0.10
N TYR A 319 5.55 -0.79 0.68
CA TYR A 319 4.25 -0.53 1.28
C TYR A 319 3.19 -0.21 0.23
N LEU A 320 3.49 0.68 -0.72
CA LEU A 320 2.55 1.13 -1.74
C LEU A 320 2.15 0.01 -2.70
N ILE A 321 3.07 -0.87 -3.10
CA ILE A 321 2.77 -2.06 -3.92
C ILE A 321 1.69 -2.91 -3.23
N LYS A 322 1.87 -3.22 -1.95
CA LYS A 322 0.93 -4.05 -1.19
C LYS A 322 -0.43 -3.38 -1.03
N ILE A 323 -0.44 -2.12 -0.62
CA ILE A 323 -1.69 -1.42 -0.30
C ILE A 323 -2.46 -1.02 -1.58
N LYS A 324 -1.77 -0.75 -2.70
CA LYS A 324 -2.38 -0.57 -4.04
C LYS A 324 -3.08 -1.85 -4.47
N ALA A 325 -2.42 -3.01 -4.36
CA ALA A 325 -3.02 -4.30 -4.68
C ALA A 325 -4.28 -4.57 -3.84
N LEU A 326 -4.23 -4.31 -2.53
CA LEU A 326 -5.41 -4.46 -1.66
C LEU A 326 -6.53 -3.48 -2.01
N ASN A 327 -6.20 -2.21 -2.27
CA ASN A 327 -7.16 -1.19 -2.70
C ASN A 327 -7.87 -1.59 -4.00
N ASN A 328 -7.13 -2.14 -4.97
CA ASN A 328 -7.70 -2.62 -6.23
C ASN A 328 -8.56 -3.87 -6.03
N LYS A 329 -8.09 -4.83 -5.24
CA LYS A 329 -8.84 -6.06 -4.92
C LYS A 329 -10.20 -5.77 -4.27
N LEU A 330 -10.26 -4.76 -3.41
CA LEU A 330 -11.42 -4.41 -2.61
C LEU A 330 -12.21 -3.20 -3.14
N ARG A 331 -11.82 -2.66 -4.30
CA ARG A 331 -12.39 -1.44 -4.88
C ARG A 331 -13.92 -1.52 -4.97
N GLY A 332 -14.57 -0.42 -4.59
CA GLY A 332 -16.02 -0.26 -4.70
C GLY A 332 -16.74 -0.32 -3.35
N MET A 333 -18.01 -0.71 -3.39
CA MET A 333 -18.82 -0.89 -2.18
C MET A 333 -18.65 -2.30 -1.64
N ILE A 334 -18.37 -2.39 -0.34
CA ILE A 334 -18.29 -3.64 0.42
C ILE A 334 -19.49 -3.76 1.37
N ASN A 335 -20.24 -4.85 1.21
CA ASN A 335 -21.33 -5.23 2.09
C ASN A 335 -20.80 -6.20 3.15
N LEU A 336 -20.60 -5.72 4.38
CA LEU A 336 -20.13 -6.49 5.53
C LEU A 336 -21.31 -7.20 6.20
N VAL A 337 -21.42 -8.51 6.00
CA VAL A 337 -22.62 -9.28 6.41
C VAL A 337 -22.34 -10.15 7.63
N GLY A 338 -23.13 -9.97 8.69
CA GLY A 338 -23.11 -10.87 9.86
C GLY A 338 -21.90 -10.72 10.80
N PHE A 339 -21.11 -9.66 10.66
CA PHE A 339 -19.98 -9.37 11.55
C PHE A 339 -20.43 -9.01 12.98
N SER A 340 -19.79 -9.60 13.99
CA SER A 340 -19.88 -9.14 15.38
C SER A 340 -19.17 -7.80 15.56
N LEU A 341 -19.52 -7.04 16.61
CA LEU A 341 -18.89 -5.73 16.89
C LEU A 341 -17.36 -5.82 16.95
N TRP A 342 -16.85 -6.83 17.64
CA TRP A 342 -15.41 -7.13 17.70
C TRP A 342 -14.78 -7.34 16.32
N LYS A 343 -15.34 -8.22 15.48
CA LYS A 343 -14.82 -8.49 14.14
C LYS A 343 -14.87 -7.27 13.23
N LYS A 344 -15.83 -6.36 13.44
CA LYS A 344 -15.84 -5.06 12.77
C LYS A 344 -14.63 -4.23 13.18
N GLN A 345 -14.37 -4.08 14.47
CA GLN A 345 -13.22 -3.30 14.96
C GLN A 345 -11.88 -3.84 14.45
N VAL A 346 -11.73 -5.16 14.35
CA VAL A 346 -10.54 -5.81 13.77
C VAL A 346 -10.38 -5.52 12.28
N LEU A 347 -11.46 -5.62 11.49
CA LEU A 347 -11.41 -5.49 10.04
C LEU A 347 -11.27 -4.03 9.56
N LEU A 348 -11.93 -3.08 10.23
CA LEU A 348 -12.04 -1.69 9.77
C LEU A 348 -10.69 -1.00 9.46
N PRO A 349 -9.61 -1.17 10.26
CA PRO A 349 -8.29 -0.64 9.93
C PRO A 349 -7.75 -1.10 8.58
N TYR A 350 -8.04 -2.35 8.17
CA TYR A 350 -7.61 -2.92 6.88
C TYR A 350 -8.44 -2.41 5.70
N LEU A 351 -9.63 -1.88 5.95
CA LEU A 351 -10.50 -1.29 4.93
C LEU A 351 -10.31 0.22 4.77
N ARG A 352 -9.37 0.83 5.50
CA ARG A 352 -9.04 2.26 5.38
C ARG A 352 -8.25 2.54 4.09
N LEU A 353 -8.94 2.42 2.96
CA LEU A 353 -8.41 2.49 1.61
C LEU A 353 -9.22 3.54 0.81
N PRO A 354 -8.59 4.32 -0.07
CA PRO A 354 -9.25 5.45 -0.74
C PRO A 354 -10.42 5.01 -1.65
N SER A 355 -10.33 3.84 -2.26
CA SER A 355 -11.33 3.36 -3.22
C SER A 355 -12.34 2.39 -2.60
N VAL A 356 -12.38 2.27 -1.27
CA VAL A 356 -13.22 1.32 -0.55
C VAL A 356 -14.25 2.08 0.28
N LYS A 357 -15.52 1.76 0.05
CA LYS A 357 -16.64 2.17 0.90
C LYS A 357 -17.29 0.92 1.47
N TYR A 358 -17.88 1.00 2.65
CA TYR A 358 -18.51 -0.16 3.26
C TYR A 358 -19.85 0.16 3.91
N ARG A 359 -20.72 -0.84 3.96
CA ARG A 359 -22.00 -0.86 4.68
C ARG A 359 -22.12 -2.14 5.50
N PHE A 360 -22.89 -2.07 6.58
CA PHE A 360 -23.10 -3.23 7.47
C PHE A 360 -24.51 -3.78 7.33
N TYR A 361 -24.60 -5.10 7.34
CA TYR A 361 -25.88 -5.81 7.40
C TYR A 361 -25.89 -6.84 8.52
N SER A 362 -26.98 -6.87 9.29
CA SER A 362 -27.32 -8.05 10.07
C SER A 362 -27.64 -9.21 9.12
N THR A 363 -27.58 -10.44 9.63
CA THR A 363 -27.91 -11.63 8.83
C THR A 363 -29.34 -11.57 8.30
N SER A 364 -30.32 -11.27 9.16
CA SER A 364 -31.73 -11.15 8.77
C SER A 364 -31.97 -9.98 7.80
N GLY A 365 -31.33 -8.84 8.05
CA GLY A 365 -31.44 -7.66 7.17
C GLY A 365 -30.89 -7.93 5.77
N PHE A 366 -29.74 -8.62 5.67
CA PHE A 366 -29.17 -8.99 4.39
C PHE A 366 -30.07 -9.95 3.60
N ILE A 367 -30.62 -10.98 4.27
CA ILE A 367 -31.54 -11.94 3.63
C ILE A 367 -32.79 -11.22 3.10
N LYS A 368 -33.35 -10.27 3.86
CA LYS A 368 -34.49 -9.48 3.39
C LYS A 368 -34.16 -8.66 2.15
N ILE A 369 -32.97 -8.06 2.10
CA ILE A 369 -32.54 -7.20 0.99
C ILE A 369 -32.19 -8.01 -0.26
N ILE A 370 -31.53 -9.16 -0.11
CA ILE A 370 -31.11 -9.97 -1.26
C ILE A 370 -32.32 -10.61 -1.97
N ASN A 371 -33.38 -10.87 -1.23
CA ASN A 371 -34.66 -11.40 -1.74
C ASN A 371 -35.55 -10.31 -2.34
N ASN A 372 -35.25 -9.02 -2.12
CA ASN A 372 -35.91 -7.93 -2.82
C ASN A 372 -35.29 -7.77 -4.23
N GLU A 373 -36.12 -7.67 -5.27
CA GLU A 373 -35.65 -7.67 -6.66
C GLU A 373 -34.74 -6.47 -7.00
N ALA A 374 -35.21 -5.25 -6.72
CA ALA A 374 -34.47 -4.03 -7.05
C ALA A 374 -33.20 -3.86 -6.19
N GLN A 375 -33.33 -4.01 -4.86
CA GLN A 375 -32.21 -3.84 -3.95
C GLN A 375 -31.21 -5.00 -4.04
N GLY A 376 -31.71 -6.22 -4.22
CA GLY A 376 -30.90 -7.42 -4.37
C GLY A 376 -30.07 -7.42 -5.64
N LYS A 377 -30.58 -6.88 -6.77
CA LYS A 377 -29.78 -6.73 -8.01
C LYS A 377 -28.56 -5.83 -7.79
N LYS A 378 -28.74 -4.71 -7.07
CA LYS A 378 -27.64 -3.81 -6.72
C LYS A 378 -26.58 -4.48 -5.85
N ILE A 379 -27.01 -5.16 -4.78
CA ILE A 379 -26.08 -5.80 -3.83
C ILE A 379 -25.29 -6.95 -4.48
N ARG A 380 -25.90 -7.69 -5.41
CA ARG A 380 -25.23 -8.74 -6.21
C ARG A 380 -24.11 -8.22 -7.12
N ALA A 381 -24.16 -6.94 -7.50
CA ALA A 381 -23.12 -6.28 -8.29
C ALA A 381 -22.02 -5.62 -7.43
N GLU A 382 -22.19 -5.60 -6.10
CA GLU A 382 -21.25 -5.03 -5.14
C GLU A 382 -20.44 -6.16 -4.45
N ASN A 383 -19.32 -5.82 -3.81
CA ASN A 383 -18.53 -6.82 -3.09
C ASN A 383 -19.26 -7.23 -1.80
N ILE A 384 -19.29 -8.53 -1.50
CA ILE A 384 -19.83 -9.07 -0.26
C ILE A 384 -18.69 -9.66 0.53
N LEU A 385 -18.56 -9.27 1.80
CA LEU A 385 -17.56 -9.81 2.73
C LEU A 385 -18.28 -10.52 3.87
N ILE A 386 -17.78 -11.70 4.23
CA ILE A 386 -18.21 -12.49 5.39
C ILE A 386 -16.99 -13.02 6.14
N TRP A 387 -17.17 -13.35 7.43
CA TRP A 387 -16.11 -14.02 8.20
C TRP A 387 -16.21 -15.54 8.08
N GLY A 388 -15.09 -16.20 7.76
CA GLY A 388 -14.97 -17.65 7.61
C GLY A 388 -16.00 -18.20 6.62
N GLN A 389 -16.79 -19.18 7.08
CA GLN A 389 -17.89 -19.74 6.29
C GLN A 389 -19.18 -18.90 6.29
N GLY A 390 -19.26 -17.87 7.13
CA GLY A 390 -20.50 -17.14 7.38
C GLY A 390 -21.40 -17.85 8.40
N LYS A 391 -22.44 -17.15 8.87
CA LYS A 391 -23.40 -17.76 9.82
C LYS A 391 -24.27 -18.80 9.09
N LYS A 392 -24.70 -19.85 9.81
CA LYS A 392 -25.53 -20.95 9.25
C LYS A 392 -26.72 -20.45 8.42
N ALA A 393 -27.43 -19.42 8.89
CA ALA A 393 -28.57 -18.84 8.18
C ALA A 393 -28.24 -18.18 6.83
N LEU A 394 -26.96 -17.85 6.56
CA LEU A 394 -26.51 -17.31 5.26
C LEU A 394 -26.12 -18.39 4.27
N LEU A 395 -25.76 -19.60 4.73
CA LEU A 395 -25.22 -20.66 3.88
C LEU A 395 -26.08 -20.99 2.65
N PRO A 396 -27.43 -21.03 2.73
CA PRO A 396 -28.27 -21.35 1.57
C PRO A 396 -28.16 -20.34 0.42
N ILE A 397 -27.83 -19.09 0.72
CA ILE A 397 -27.79 -18.00 -0.27
C ILE A 397 -26.39 -17.52 -0.57
N ILE A 398 -25.44 -17.65 0.36
CA ILE A 398 -24.17 -16.93 0.25
C ILE A 398 -23.25 -17.56 -0.80
N ASN A 399 -23.31 -18.89 -0.98
CA ASN A 399 -22.42 -19.58 -1.91
C ASN A 399 -22.69 -19.19 -3.38
N SER A 400 -23.93 -18.88 -3.74
CA SER A 400 -24.26 -18.38 -5.09
C SER A 400 -23.84 -16.93 -5.33
N LEU A 401 -23.46 -16.20 -4.27
CA LEU A 401 -23.07 -14.79 -4.32
C LEU A 401 -21.55 -14.57 -4.38
N SER A 402 -20.76 -15.65 -4.36
CA SER A 402 -19.28 -15.61 -4.44
C SER A 402 -18.65 -14.55 -3.52
N PRO A 403 -18.89 -14.61 -2.18
CA PRO A 403 -18.42 -13.59 -1.27
C PRO A 403 -16.91 -13.69 -1.07
N PHE A 404 -16.29 -12.57 -0.74
CA PHE A 404 -14.98 -12.58 -0.11
C PHE A 404 -15.10 -13.14 1.30
N ARG A 405 -14.20 -14.06 1.64
CA ARG A 405 -14.10 -14.68 2.96
C ARG A 405 -12.94 -14.07 3.73
N VAL A 406 -13.22 -13.61 4.94
CA VAL A 406 -12.24 -13.02 5.85
C VAL A 406 -11.95 -14.00 6.98
N GLU A 407 -10.69 -14.21 7.30
CA GLU A 407 -10.28 -14.99 8.47
C GLU A 407 -9.01 -14.40 9.10
N ASP A 408 -8.71 -14.81 10.31
CA ASP A 408 -7.40 -14.55 10.91
C ASP A 408 -6.28 -15.10 10.01
N GLY A 409 -5.22 -14.31 9.86
CA GLY A 409 -3.99 -14.72 9.18
C GLY A 409 -3.09 -15.63 10.02
N PHE A 410 -2.01 -16.09 9.38
CA PHE A 410 -1.06 -17.05 9.96
C PHE A 410 -0.18 -16.44 11.06
N ILE A 411 -0.03 -15.11 11.10
CA ILE A 411 0.65 -14.39 12.18
C ILE A 411 -0.40 -13.75 13.08
N ARG A 412 -0.52 -14.28 14.30
CA ARG A 412 -1.45 -13.80 15.33
C ARG A 412 -0.74 -13.00 16.42
N SER A 413 -1.51 -12.49 17.37
CA SER A 413 -1.07 -11.76 18.54
C SER A 413 -0.62 -12.67 19.69
N ILE A 414 0.03 -12.07 20.69
CA ILE A 414 0.35 -12.75 21.96
C ILE A 414 -0.95 -12.83 22.79
N GLY A 415 -1.43 -14.05 23.04
CA GLY A 415 -2.68 -14.31 23.80
C GLY A 415 -3.73 -15.11 23.01
N LEU A 416 -4.79 -15.55 23.73
CA LEU A 416 -5.86 -16.38 23.15
C LEU A 416 -6.89 -15.54 22.39
N GLY A 417 -7.37 -16.04 21.25
CA GLY A 417 -8.42 -15.38 20.46
C GLY A 417 -9.77 -15.29 21.20
N SER A 418 -10.04 -16.22 22.14
CA SER A 418 -11.17 -16.15 23.08
C SER A 418 -11.15 -14.89 23.94
N ASN A 419 -9.97 -14.30 24.16
CA ASN A 419 -9.78 -13.10 24.98
C ASN A 419 -9.86 -11.81 24.16
N LEU A 420 -10.35 -11.88 22.91
CA LEU A 420 -10.48 -10.74 22.00
C LEU A 420 -9.14 -10.00 21.79
N VAL A 421 -8.05 -10.74 21.59
CA VAL A 421 -6.77 -10.12 21.19
C VAL A 421 -6.77 -9.88 19.68
N MET A 422 -6.42 -8.67 19.26
CA MET A 422 -6.44 -8.28 17.84
C MET A 422 -5.41 -9.09 17.04
N PRO A 423 -5.76 -9.74 15.92
CA PRO A 423 -4.80 -10.46 15.10
C PRO A 423 -3.86 -9.48 14.37
N TYR A 424 -2.58 -9.85 14.24
CA TYR A 424 -1.60 -9.06 13.51
C TYR A 424 -1.71 -9.20 11.98
N SER A 425 -2.47 -10.17 11.49
CA SER A 425 -2.73 -10.37 10.06
C SER A 425 -4.13 -10.91 9.80
N LEU A 426 -4.67 -10.63 8.62
CA LEU A 426 -5.95 -11.15 8.13
C LEU A 426 -5.75 -11.78 6.74
N VAL A 427 -6.49 -12.85 6.47
CA VAL A 427 -6.72 -13.36 5.12
C VAL A 427 -8.02 -12.75 4.60
N ILE A 428 -7.99 -12.22 3.38
CA ILE A 428 -9.18 -11.80 2.65
C ILE A 428 -9.13 -12.51 1.30
N ASP A 429 -9.94 -13.54 1.14
CA ASP A 429 -9.90 -14.47 0.01
C ASP A 429 -11.14 -14.30 -0.87
N LYS A 430 -10.98 -14.20 -2.20
CA LYS A 430 -12.10 -14.03 -3.14
C LYS A 430 -12.67 -15.37 -3.63
N ILE A 431 -11.90 -16.46 -3.54
CA ILE A 431 -12.24 -17.75 -4.14
C ILE A 431 -12.83 -18.69 -3.08
N GLY A 432 -12.13 -18.90 -1.98
CA GLY A 432 -12.48 -19.87 -0.95
C GLY A 432 -11.54 -19.76 0.24
N ILE A 433 -11.96 -20.11 1.46
CA ILE A 433 -11.10 -19.88 2.63
C ILE A 433 -10.17 -21.08 2.87
N TYR A 434 -8.90 -20.82 3.17
CA TYR A 434 -7.80 -21.81 3.22
C TYR A 434 -8.04 -23.05 4.09
N PHE A 435 -8.89 -22.97 5.11
CA PHE A 435 -9.17 -24.10 6.00
C PHE A 435 -10.27 -25.03 5.48
N ASN A 436 -10.97 -24.67 4.39
CA ASN A 436 -12.00 -25.49 3.78
C ASN A 436 -11.42 -26.22 2.57
N SER A 437 -11.17 -27.52 2.71
CA SER A 437 -10.60 -28.37 1.65
C SER A 437 -11.61 -28.82 0.60
N GLN A 438 -12.88 -28.46 0.74
CA GLN A 438 -13.95 -28.83 -0.20
C GLN A 438 -13.99 -27.94 -1.44
N ASN A 439 -13.36 -26.76 -1.39
CA ASN A 439 -13.32 -25.80 -2.49
C ASN A 439 -11.92 -25.18 -2.59
N ILE A 440 -11.52 -24.81 -3.80
CA ILE A 440 -10.24 -24.12 -4.03
C ILE A 440 -10.25 -22.75 -3.31
N SER A 441 -9.14 -22.44 -2.66
CA SER A 441 -8.83 -21.14 -2.06
C SER A 441 -7.88 -20.32 -2.92
N GLU A 442 -7.82 -19.01 -2.69
CA GLU A 442 -6.83 -18.15 -3.34
C GLU A 442 -5.41 -18.51 -2.89
N LEU A 443 -5.23 -19.04 -1.67
CA LEU A 443 -3.96 -19.58 -1.21
C LEU A 443 -3.51 -20.78 -2.07
N GLU A 444 -4.38 -21.76 -2.30
CA GLU A 444 -4.07 -22.91 -3.17
C GLU A 444 -3.80 -22.47 -4.61
N PHE A 445 -4.59 -21.52 -5.11
CA PHE A 445 -4.34 -20.94 -6.43
C PHE A 445 -2.96 -20.25 -6.51
N LEU A 446 -2.57 -19.51 -5.46
CA LEU A 446 -1.26 -18.88 -5.36
C LEU A 446 -0.15 -19.94 -5.32
N LEU A 447 -0.26 -20.98 -4.51
CA LEU A 447 0.73 -22.05 -4.40
C LEU A 447 0.91 -22.79 -5.73
N ALA A 448 -0.18 -23.02 -6.47
CA ALA A 448 -0.13 -23.73 -7.75
C ALA A 448 0.43 -22.87 -8.91
N ASN A 449 0.17 -21.55 -8.92
CA ASN A 449 0.38 -20.73 -10.12
C ASN A 449 1.44 -19.62 -9.97
N LYS A 450 1.78 -19.20 -8.74
CA LYS A 450 2.67 -18.05 -8.53
C LYS A 450 4.12 -18.42 -8.84
N LYS A 451 4.70 -17.76 -9.85
CA LYS A 451 6.16 -17.71 -10.01
C LYS A 451 6.76 -16.79 -8.96
N VAL A 452 7.47 -17.37 -7.99
CA VAL A 452 8.15 -16.64 -6.92
C VAL A 452 9.44 -16.02 -7.48
N ASN A 453 9.57 -14.70 -7.40
CA ASN A 453 10.79 -14.03 -7.84
C ASN A 453 11.87 -14.03 -6.73
N ARG A 454 13.12 -13.70 -7.11
CA ARG A 454 14.25 -13.70 -6.18
C ARG A 454 14.03 -12.84 -4.93
N TRP A 455 13.43 -11.66 -5.10
CA TRP A 455 13.16 -10.75 -3.99
C TRP A 455 12.08 -11.28 -3.03
N GLU A 456 11.01 -11.87 -3.58
CA GLU A 456 9.96 -12.53 -2.78
C GLU A 456 10.56 -13.69 -1.97
N LYS A 457 11.47 -14.48 -2.57
CA LYS A 457 12.17 -15.57 -1.89
C LYS A 457 13.07 -15.07 -0.75
N GLU A 458 13.90 -14.07 -1.00
CA GLU A 458 14.79 -13.48 0.01
C GLU A 458 13.99 -12.90 1.20
N LYS A 459 12.87 -12.23 0.89
CA LYS A 459 11.95 -11.71 1.90
C LYS A 459 11.26 -12.80 2.70
N ALA A 460 10.81 -13.87 2.05
CA ALA A 460 10.19 -15.02 2.72
C ALA A 460 11.18 -15.69 3.67
N ASN A 461 12.42 -15.93 3.23
CA ASN A 461 13.48 -16.50 4.06
C ASN A 461 13.79 -15.62 5.28
N SER A 462 13.88 -14.30 5.08
CA SER A 462 14.12 -13.36 6.17
C SER A 462 12.97 -13.35 7.19
N LEU A 463 11.72 -13.42 6.73
CA LEU A 463 10.55 -13.52 7.59
C LEU A 463 10.52 -14.85 8.34
N GLN A 464 10.79 -15.96 7.66
CA GLN A 464 10.84 -17.29 8.27
C GLN A 464 11.90 -17.34 9.36
N ASN A 465 13.12 -16.88 9.07
CA ASN A 465 14.20 -16.79 10.05
C ASN A 465 13.80 -15.93 11.26
N LEU A 466 13.15 -14.79 11.02
CA LEU A 466 12.66 -13.92 12.10
C LEU A 466 11.62 -14.64 12.97
N LEU A 467 10.66 -15.35 12.37
CA LEU A 467 9.62 -16.08 13.11
C LEU A 467 10.22 -17.21 13.96
N ILE A 468 11.18 -17.96 13.41
CA ILE A 468 11.89 -19.04 14.13
C ILE A 468 12.70 -18.44 15.28
N LEU A 469 13.55 -17.44 15.01
CA LEU A 469 14.41 -16.83 16.02
C LEU A 469 13.62 -16.19 17.18
N THR A 470 12.45 -15.63 16.88
CA THR A 470 11.58 -14.99 17.89
C THR A 470 10.60 -15.96 18.54
N LYS A 471 10.57 -17.23 18.11
CA LYS A 471 9.59 -18.26 18.52
C LYS A 471 8.14 -17.76 18.47
N LEU A 472 7.82 -16.89 17.50
CA LEU A 472 6.49 -16.33 17.34
C LEU A 472 5.53 -17.37 16.77
N GLY A 473 4.77 -18.01 17.66
CA GLY A 473 3.66 -18.89 17.33
C GLY A 473 2.28 -18.22 17.49
N LYS A 474 1.21 -19.02 17.37
CA LYS A 474 -0.19 -18.57 17.38
C LYS A 474 -0.68 -18.04 18.73
N TYR A 475 -0.16 -18.58 19.83
CA TYR A 475 -0.64 -18.28 21.19
C TYR A 475 0.45 -17.68 22.09
N ASN A 476 1.70 -18.13 21.95
CA ASN A 476 2.85 -17.71 22.77
C ASN A 476 2.55 -17.79 24.28
N VAL A 477 1.84 -18.84 24.70
CA VAL A 477 1.51 -19.14 26.10
C VAL A 477 2.16 -20.46 26.51
N GLY A 478 2.57 -20.54 27.77
CA GLY A 478 3.05 -21.77 28.41
C GLY A 478 4.48 -21.72 28.95
N GLU A 479 4.83 -22.70 29.76
CA GLU A 479 6.16 -22.84 30.38
C GLU A 479 7.12 -23.64 29.50
N LYS A 480 8.42 -23.33 29.64
CA LYS A 480 9.50 -24.09 29.01
C LYS A 480 9.83 -25.29 29.89
N ILE A 481 9.40 -26.47 29.45
CA ILE A 481 9.61 -27.75 30.15
C ILE A 481 10.17 -28.75 29.14
N ASP A 482 11.11 -29.57 29.59
CA ASP A 482 11.64 -30.69 28.81
C ASP A 482 10.57 -31.79 28.74
N ILE A 483 10.17 -32.13 27.52
CA ILE A 483 9.16 -33.16 27.25
C ILE A 483 9.78 -34.40 26.58
N ARG A 484 11.08 -34.36 26.26
CA ARG A 484 11.72 -35.47 25.57
C ARG A 484 12.14 -36.52 26.61
N PRO A 485 11.67 -37.78 26.50
CA PRO A 485 12.05 -38.82 27.45
C PRO A 485 13.56 -39.10 27.38
N SER A 486 14.23 -39.11 28.54
CA SER A 486 15.69 -39.09 28.66
C SER A 486 16.41 -40.31 28.08
N ASN A 487 15.70 -41.42 27.86
CA ASN A 487 16.27 -42.73 27.50
C ASN A 487 15.57 -43.42 26.31
N SER A 488 14.85 -42.70 25.45
CA SER A 488 14.16 -43.32 24.32
C SER A 488 15.03 -43.39 23.06
N LYS A 489 15.19 -44.60 22.49
CA LYS A 489 15.65 -44.80 21.09
C LYS A 489 14.50 -44.70 20.08
N ALA A 490 13.26 -44.73 20.56
CA ALA A 490 12.06 -44.60 19.74
C ALA A 490 11.82 -43.13 19.37
N LYS A 491 11.16 -42.91 18.23
CA LYS A 491 10.80 -41.56 17.80
C LYS A 491 9.81 -40.96 18.80
N VAL A 492 9.90 -39.65 18.98
CA VAL A 492 8.97 -38.89 19.81
C VAL A 492 7.97 -38.17 18.92
N ILE A 493 6.69 -38.45 19.10
CA ILE A 493 5.59 -37.92 18.28
C ILE A 493 4.71 -37.01 19.13
N LEU A 494 4.46 -35.78 18.65
CA LEU A 494 3.53 -34.85 19.28
C LEU A 494 2.19 -34.80 18.54
N ILE A 495 1.10 -34.98 19.29
CA ILE A 495 -0.27 -34.77 18.83
C ILE A 495 -0.83 -33.51 19.49
N PRO A 496 -0.89 -32.37 18.80
CA PRO A 496 -1.57 -31.18 19.30
C PRO A 496 -3.08 -31.37 19.21
N GLY A 497 -3.75 -31.30 20.36
CA GLY A 497 -5.20 -31.28 20.48
C GLY A 497 -5.80 -30.06 19.80
N GLN A 498 -6.99 -30.24 19.26
CA GLN A 498 -7.72 -29.25 18.49
C GLN A 498 -9.16 -29.10 19.00
N VAL A 499 -9.84 -28.05 18.54
CA VAL A 499 -11.23 -27.78 18.89
C VAL A 499 -12.13 -28.43 17.84
N GLU A 500 -12.85 -29.49 18.21
CA GLU A 500 -13.57 -30.37 17.27
C GLU A 500 -14.74 -29.68 16.55
N ASP A 501 -15.31 -28.63 17.15
CA ASP A 501 -16.37 -27.82 16.52
C ASP A 501 -15.84 -26.64 15.69
N ASP A 502 -14.51 -26.52 15.56
CA ASP A 502 -13.90 -25.47 14.78
C ASP A 502 -14.15 -25.68 13.28
N ALA A 503 -14.34 -24.56 12.56
CA ALA A 503 -14.60 -24.60 11.13
C ALA A 503 -13.46 -25.28 10.36
N SER A 504 -12.22 -25.16 10.81
CA SER A 504 -11.08 -25.85 10.20
C SER A 504 -11.20 -27.38 10.28
N ILE A 505 -11.75 -27.96 11.35
CA ILE A 505 -11.98 -29.41 11.41
C ILE A 505 -13.18 -29.80 10.56
N ILE A 506 -14.31 -29.10 10.74
CA ILE A 506 -15.57 -29.41 10.04
C ILE A 506 -15.41 -29.41 8.52
N TYR A 507 -14.66 -28.44 7.99
CA TYR A 507 -14.51 -28.23 6.55
C TYR A 507 -13.15 -28.65 6.00
N GLY A 508 -12.14 -28.86 6.85
CA GLY A 508 -10.79 -29.21 6.41
C GLY A 508 -10.50 -30.70 6.43
N SER A 509 -11.15 -31.48 7.31
CA SER A 509 -10.91 -32.91 7.43
C SER A 509 -12.14 -33.77 7.13
N PRO A 510 -12.19 -34.44 5.97
CA PRO A 510 -13.32 -35.28 5.60
C PRO A 510 -13.35 -36.62 6.37
N VAL A 511 -12.21 -37.10 6.87
CA VAL A 511 -12.04 -38.44 7.46
C VAL A 511 -11.91 -38.39 8.98
N ILE A 512 -10.79 -37.86 9.51
CA ILE A 512 -10.53 -37.80 10.96
C ILE A 512 -11.12 -36.50 11.53
N LYS A 513 -12.17 -36.60 12.35
CA LYS A 513 -12.96 -35.45 12.81
C LYS A 513 -12.91 -35.19 14.32
N SER A 514 -12.24 -36.05 15.07
CA SER A 514 -12.09 -35.91 16.52
C SER A 514 -10.62 -36.06 16.95
N ASN A 515 -10.28 -35.51 18.11
CA ASN A 515 -8.93 -35.68 18.67
C ASN A 515 -8.66 -37.16 18.97
N LEU A 516 -9.67 -37.89 19.44
CA LEU A 516 -9.54 -39.30 19.77
C LEU A 516 -9.28 -40.17 18.54
N ASP A 517 -9.95 -39.88 17.43
CA ASP A 517 -9.72 -40.61 16.17
C ASP A 517 -8.30 -40.37 15.65
N LEU A 518 -7.78 -39.14 15.77
CA LEU A 518 -6.39 -38.85 15.44
C LEU A 518 -5.44 -39.65 16.35
N ILE A 519 -5.64 -39.61 17.66
CA ILE A 519 -4.82 -40.33 18.64
C ILE A 519 -4.79 -41.84 18.33
N LYS A 520 -5.94 -42.44 18.04
CA LYS A 520 -6.04 -43.86 17.67
C LYS A 520 -5.29 -44.16 16.37
N ALA A 521 -5.48 -43.33 15.35
CA ALA A 521 -4.80 -43.50 14.06
C ALA A 521 -3.27 -43.37 14.18
N VAL A 522 -2.78 -42.42 14.96
CA VAL A 522 -1.33 -42.24 15.18
C VAL A 522 -0.75 -43.44 15.94
N ARG A 523 -1.40 -43.93 17.00
CA ARG A 523 -0.93 -45.13 17.71
C ARG A 523 -0.96 -46.37 16.83
N GLN A 524 -2.00 -46.54 16.01
CA GLN A 524 -2.09 -47.67 15.08
C GLN A 524 -0.94 -47.67 14.06
N ASN A 525 -0.57 -46.49 13.55
CA ASN A 525 0.51 -46.35 12.57
C ASN A 525 1.91 -46.34 13.20
N ASN A 526 2.03 -46.04 14.49
CA ASN A 526 3.29 -45.93 15.23
C ASN A 526 3.23 -46.73 16.55
N PRO A 527 3.17 -48.07 16.49
CA PRO A 527 2.89 -48.89 17.66
C PRO A 527 3.99 -48.83 18.73
N ASN A 528 5.24 -48.63 18.32
CA ASN A 528 6.41 -48.69 19.20
C ASN A 528 7.02 -47.32 19.54
N ASP A 529 6.46 -46.23 19.01
CA ASP A 529 6.98 -44.89 19.20
C ASP A 529 6.37 -44.21 20.44
N TYR A 530 7.07 -43.20 20.97
CA TYR A 530 6.65 -42.46 22.14
C TYR A 530 5.71 -41.33 21.75
N ILE A 531 4.44 -41.41 22.14
CA ILE A 531 3.39 -40.49 21.72
C ILE A 531 3.00 -39.57 22.88
N ILE A 532 3.10 -38.27 22.62
CA ILE A 532 2.72 -37.20 23.55
C ILE A 532 1.46 -36.51 23.02
N TYR A 533 0.41 -36.44 23.82
CA TYR A 533 -0.77 -35.63 23.51
C TYR A 533 -0.73 -34.30 24.25
N LYS A 534 -0.92 -33.20 23.53
CA LYS A 534 -1.03 -31.86 24.11
C LYS A 534 -2.43 -31.29 23.91
N PRO A 535 -3.32 -31.28 24.93
CA PRO A 535 -4.66 -30.74 24.77
C PRO A 535 -4.66 -29.25 24.34
N HIS A 536 -5.69 -28.85 23.59
CA HIS A 536 -5.83 -27.46 23.15
C HIS A 536 -6.09 -26.53 24.36
N PRO A 537 -5.44 -25.34 24.45
CA PRO A 537 -5.66 -24.40 25.55
C PRO A 537 -7.13 -24.02 25.78
N ASP A 538 -7.88 -23.72 24.71
CA ASP A 538 -9.31 -23.38 24.80
C ASP A 538 -10.20 -24.55 25.27
N VAL A 539 -9.75 -25.80 25.09
CA VAL A 539 -10.45 -26.99 25.61
C VAL A 539 -10.12 -27.18 27.08
N LEU A 540 -8.85 -26.98 27.47
CA LEU A 540 -8.42 -27.00 28.88
C LEU A 540 -9.11 -25.93 29.72
N SER A 541 -9.37 -24.75 29.14
CA SER A 541 -10.08 -23.66 29.82
C SER A 541 -11.61 -23.85 29.87
N GLY A 542 -12.14 -24.96 29.35
CA GLY A 542 -13.58 -25.29 29.35
C GLY A 542 -14.44 -24.49 28.37
N ASN A 543 -13.84 -23.71 27.46
CA ASN A 543 -14.56 -22.77 26.61
C ASN A 543 -15.13 -23.39 25.33
N ARG A 544 -14.74 -24.61 24.97
CA ARG A 544 -15.04 -25.26 23.68
C ARG A 544 -15.20 -26.77 23.82
N LYS A 545 -15.91 -27.37 22.86
CA LYS A 545 -16.05 -28.83 22.72
C LYS A 545 -14.72 -29.46 22.24
N GLY A 546 -14.41 -30.66 22.73
CA GLY A 546 -13.18 -31.39 22.40
C GLY A 546 -12.47 -32.01 23.60
N HIS A 547 -13.04 -31.91 24.81
CA HIS A 547 -12.52 -32.60 25.98
C HIS A 547 -12.78 -34.10 25.85
N VAL A 548 -11.71 -34.87 25.63
CA VAL A 548 -11.73 -36.33 25.69
C VAL A 548 -11.32 -36.76 27.09
N ASN A 549 -11.91 -37.84 27.61
CA ASN A 549 -11.54 -38.32 28.94
C ASN A 549 -10.06 -38.74 28.95
N ASN A 550 -9.28 -38.20 29.89
CA ASN A 550 -7.85 -38.51 30.03
C ASN A 550 -7.59 -40.03 30.19
N LEU A 551 -8.49 -40.77 30.84
CA LEU A 551 -8.39 -42.22 30.97
C LEU A 551 -8.50 -42.95 29.63
N GLU A 552 -9.24 -42.38 28.68
CA GLU A 552 -9.37 -42.93 27.34
C GLU A 552 -8.15 -42.60 26.48
N ILE A 553 -7.65 -41.37 26.57
CA ILE A 553 -6.44 -40.93 25.86
C ILE A 553 -5.22 -41.75 26.28
N LYS A 554 -5.02 -41.98 27.58
CA LYS A 554 -3.89 -42.75 28.14
C LYS A 554 -3.80 -44.20 27.65
N LYS A 555 -4.85 -44.73 27.01
CA LYS A 555 -4.79 -46.07 26.37
C LYS A 555 -3.94 -46.07 25.10
N TYR A 556 -3.70 -44.90 24.51
CA TYR A 556 -3.08 -44.76 23.20
C TYR A 556 -1.85 -43.85 23.21
N VAL A 557 -1.59 -43.12 24.29
CA VAL A 557 -0.46 -42.18 24.39
C VAL A 557 0.36 -42.46 25.64
N ASP A 558 1.64 -42.16 25.58
CA ASP A 558 2.60 -42.37 26.68
C ASP A 558 2.59 -41.20 27.66
N ASP A 559 2.31 -39.98 27.17
CA ASP A 559 2.23 -38.79 28.03
C ASP A 559 1.17 -37.77 27.56
N ILE A 560 0.70 -36.95 28.50
CA ILE A 560 -0.23 -35.85 28.27
C ILE A 560 0.32 -34.56 28.89
N ILE A 561 0.67 -33.58 28.05
CA ILE A 561 1.28 -32.31 28.47
C ILE A 561 0.31 -31.13 28.36
N GLY A 562 0.15 -30.35 29.43
CA GLY A 562 -0.88 -29.30 29.53
C GLY A 562 -0.38 -27.89 29.20
N LEU A 563 0.45 -27.34 30.08
CA LEU A 563 0.80 -25.90 30.12
C LEU A 563 2.01 -25.52 29.25
N ASN A 564 2.53 -26.44 28.43
CA ASN A 564 3.76 -26.22 27.68
C ASN A 564 3.54 -25.29 26.48
N ASN A 565 4.56 -24.50 26.13
CA ASN A 565 4.57 -23.76 24.87
C ASN A 565 4.69 -24.73 23.68
N ILE A 566 3.79 -24.60 22.69
CA ILE A 566 3.74 -25.52 21.54
C ILE A 566 5.01 -25.49 20.68
N ILE A 567 5.65 -24.32 20.51
CA ILE A 567 6.89 -24.19 19.72
C ILE A 567 8.03 -24.91 20.42
N ASP A 568 8.14 -24.75 21.74
CA ASP A 568 9.14 -25.48 22.52
C ASP A 568 8.90 -26.99 22.50
N CYS A 569 7.65 -27.44 22.40
CA CYS A 569 7.35 -28.86 22.22
C CYS A 569 7.80 -29.37 20.84
N ILE A 570 7.52 -28.60 19.77
CA ILE A 570 7.89 -28.96 18.39
C ILE A 570 9.41 -29.10 18.24
N GLU A 571 10.19 -28.24 18.91
CA GLU A 571 11.66 -28.32 18.88
C GLU A 571 12.24 -29.59 19.53
N GLN A 572 11.45 -30.31 20.33
CA GLN A 572 11.89 -31.46 21.13
C GLN A 572 11.44 -32.81 20.56
N VAL A 573 10.53 -32.82 19.57
CA VAL A 573 9.96 -34.04 18.99
C VAL A 573 10.47 -34.29 17.58
N ASP A 574 10.34 -35.52 17.11
CA ASP A 574 10.79 -35.94 15.78
C ASP A 574 9.67 -35.80 14.73
N GLU A 575 8.41 -35.97 15.14
CA GLU A 575 7.25 -35.83 14.26
C GLU A 575 6.09 -35.09 14.96
N VAL A 576 5.32 -34.33 14.19
CA VAL A 576 4.07 -33.68 14.64
C VAL A 576 2.92 -34.21 13.79
N HIS A 577 1.92 -34.81 14.43
CA HIS A 577 0.76 -35.39 13.76
C HIS A 577 -0.49 -34.58 14.09
N THR A 578 -1.10 -33.93 13.11
CA THR A 578 -2.24 -33.03 13.30
C THR A 578 -3.32 -33.24 12.25
N ILE A 579 -4.54 -32.77 12.52
CA ILE A 579 -5.65 -32.75 11.56
C ILE A 579 -5.55 -31.49 10.69
N THR A 580 -5.65 -30.31 11.31
CA THR A 580 -5.70 -29.00 10.64
C THR A 580 -5.04 -27.89 11.46
N SER A 581 -4.24 -28.26 12.46
CA SER A 581 -3.55 -27.28 13.31
C SER A 581 -2.42 -26.61 12.54
N LEU A 582 -2.21 -25.32 12.78
CA LEU A 582 -1.02 -24.58 12.32
C LEU A 582 0.27 -24.97 13.09
N ALA A 583 0.20 -25.99 13.94
CA ALA A 583 1.37 -26.58 14.58
C ALA A 583 2.14 -27.52 13.65
N GLY A 584 1.46 -28.10 12.64
CA GLY A 584 2.10 -28.71 11.49
C GLY A 584 2.32 -27.65 10.42
#